data_AF-A0A8H7PM32-F1
#
_entry.id   AF-A0A8H7PM32-F1
#
_cell.length_a   1.000
_cell.length_b   1.000
_cell.length_c   1.000
_cell.angle_alpha   90.00
_cell.angle_beta   90.00
_cell.angle_gamma   90.00
#
_symmetry.space_group_name_H-M   'P 1'
#
loop_
_entity.id
_entity.type
_entity.pdbx_description
1 polymer ?
#
loop_
_entity_poly.entity_id
_entity_poly.type
_entity_poly.pdbx_seq_one_letter_code
_entity_poly.pdbx_strand_id
1 'polypeptide(L)'
;MVSPINEYTLDDNTVFSIEGKGLKLNTAEDVQHFVDTILQMDDLQEIRMSGNTIGVEAGKALASALQSRKNIKTANLSDIFTGRLREEIPPTLKAICDALEDKESLIELNLSDNAFGPAGAEPLIDFLTNNRSLQILRLNNNGLGIGGGTMVAKALLASANKAKEENRTSSLHTIVCGRNRLEDGSSQALADAFAAHGTLVEVRMPQNGIRPDGISNLVKGLAQCKSLKHLDLQDNTFTAKGSIALAKVLPTWEHLTHLNLGDCLLSRKGGLAVSESLKLGKNKKLEWINLQYNEIQNDGISVLALAIEEHLDQLTGLELNGNRVEAEDSSIQNIISALTKWEHEDALDELDDMEELDSDEEEEEEAEEENEEEDEAAEAEADELADKLGSTHI
;
A
#
# COMPACT_ATOMS: atom_id res chain seq x y z
N MET A 1 -8.66 -6.57 -37.25
CA MET A 1 -7.61 -7.44 -36.70
C MET A 1 -6.43 -7.40 -37.63
N VAL A 2 -5.35 -6.78 -37.17
CA VAL A 2 -4.04 -6.79 -37.83
C VAL A 2 -3.41 -8.15 -37.56
N SER A 3 -2.75 -8.75 -38.56
CA SER A 3 -2.06 -10.02 -38.33
C SER A 3 -0.93 -9.84 -37.30
N PRO A 4 -0.77 -10.77 -36.33
CA PRO A 4 0.34 -10.72 -35.39
C PRO A 4 1.68 -10.74 -36.13
N ILE A 5 2.65 -9.95 -35.65
CA ILE A 5 4.03 -9.98 -36.13
C ILE A 5 4.64 -11.37 -35.85
N ASN A 6 4.42 -11.92 -34.65
CA ASN A 6 4.82 -13.26 -34.23
C ASN A 6 4.06 -13.70 -32.96
N GLU A 7 4.47 -14.80 -32.32
CA GLU A 7 3.80 -15.32 -31.12
C GLU A 7 3.94 -14.44 -29.85
N TYR A 8 4.76 -13.40 -29.86
CA TYR A 8 4.97 -12.49 -28.72
C TYR A 8 4.13 -11.22 -28.81
N THR A 9 3.37 -11.04 -29.91
CA THR A 9 2.54 -9.85 -30.12
C THR A 9 1.05 -10.18 -29.98
N LEU A 10 0.37 -9.42 -29.13
CA LEU A 10 -1.07 -9.54 -28.86
C LEU A 10 -1.80 -8.24 -29.21
N ASP A 11 -3.13 -8.29 -29.19
CA ASP A 11 -4.04 -7.13 -29.32
C ASP A 11 -3.65 -6.18 -30.45
N ASP A 12 -3.78 -6.65 -31.70
CA ASP A 12 -3.46 -5.88 -32.90
C ASP A 12 -2.02 -5.31 -32.91
N ASN A 13 -1.07 -6.05 -32.32
CA ASN A 13 0.35 -5.69 -32.16
C ASN A 13 0.59 -4.49 -31.22
N THR A 14 -0.30 -4.24 -30.27
CA THR A 14 -0.12 -3.20 -29.24
C THR A 14 0.47 -3.73 -27.93
N VAL A 15 0.55 -5.06 -27.76
CA VAL A 15 1.05 -5.70 -26.53
C VAL A 15 2.20 -6.64 -26.87
N PHE A 16 3.35 -6.44 -26.23
CA PHE A 16 4.49 -7.37 -26.28
C PHE A 16 4.51 -8.21 -25.02
N SER A 17 4.47 -9.54 -25.15
CA SER A 17 4.47 -10.45 -24.01
C SER A 17 5.41 -11.64 -24.16
N ILE A 18 6.28 -11.80 -23.16
CA ILE A 18 7.06 -13.01 -22.88
C ILE A 18 6.73 -13.57 -21.49
N GLU A 19 5.57 -13.19 -20.93
CA GLU A 19 5.16 -13.51 -19.57
C GLU A 19 5.14 -15.03 -19.29
N GLY A 20 5.71 -15.43 -18.15
CA GLY A 20 5.70 -16.80 -17.65
C GLY A 20 6.50 -17.81 -18.48
N LYS A 21 7.36 -17.37 -19.41
CA LYS A 21 8.14 -18.26 -20.29
C LYS A 21 9.37 -18.87 -19.63
N GLY A 22 9.81 -18.37 -18.47
CA GLY A 22 10.97 -18.92 -17.74
C GLY A 22 12.29 -18.76 -18.51
N LEU A 23 12.41 -17.72 -19.34
CA LEU A 23 13.58 -17.50 -20.18
C LEU A 23 14.76 -16.98 -19.36
N LYS A 24 15.97 -17.46 -19.66
CA LYS A 24 17.21 -16.94 -19.08
C LYS A 24 17.96 -16.12 -20.13
N LEU A 25 17.75 -14.80 -20.10
CA LEU A 25 18.22 -13.83 -21.09
C LEU A 25 19.43 -13.10 -20.54
N ASN A 26 20.64 -13.48 -20.97
CA ASN A 26 21.89 -12.91 -20.43
C ASN A 26 22.48 -11.86 -21.36
N THR A 27 22.58 -12.17 -22.65
CA THR A 27 23.29 -11.34 -23.64
C THR A 27 22.34 -10.57 -24.56
N ALA A 28 22.88 -9.66 -25.36
CA ALA A 28 22.11 -8.98 -26.39
C ALA A 28 21.58 -9.95 -27.46
N GLU A 29 22.34 -11.00 -27.79
CA GLU A 29 21.94 -12.02 -28.76
C GLU A 29 20.72 -12.82 -28.28
N ASP A 30 20.63 -13.13 -26.98
CA ASP A 30 19.50 -13.85 -26.38
C ASP A 30 18.16 -13.13 -26.61
N VAL A 31 18.19 -11.79 -26.73
CA VAL A 31 16.99 -10.95 -26.88
C VAL A 31 16.85 -10.33 -28.27
N GLN A 32 17.75 -10.61 -29.22
CA GLN A 32 17.75 -9.94 -30.52
C GLN A 32 16.41 -10.10 -31.25
N HIS A 33 15.82 -11.29 -31.22
CA HIS A 33 14.51 -11.53 -31.83
C HIS A 33 13.39 -10.70 -31.16
N PHE A 34 13.46 -10.51 -29.84
CA PHE A 34 12.50 -9.65 -29.11
C PHE A 34 12.70 -8.18 -29.44
N VAL A 35 13.96 -7.73 -29.53
CA VAL A 35 14.31 -6.37 -29.96
C VAL A 35 13.75 -6.10 -31.36
N ASP A 36 13.97 -7.00 -32.32
CA ASP A 36 13.47 -6.87 -33.69
C ASP A 36 11.94 -6.84 -33.74
N THR A 37 11.28 -7.58 -32.84
CA THR A 37 9.82 -7.59 -32.70
C THR A 37 9.32 -6.25 -32.17
N ILE A 38 9.87 -5.77 -31.05
CA ILE A 38 9.50 -4.50 -30.42
C ILE A 38 9.67 -3.33 -31.40
N LEU A 39 10.74 -3.33 -32.20
CA LEU A 39 10.99 -2.26 -33.18
C LEU A 39 9.97 -2.22 -34.33
N GLN A 40 9.26 -3.33 -34.59
CA GLN A 40 8.16 -3.39 -35.56
C GLN A 40 6.81 -2.97 -34.96
N MET A 41 6.72 -2.79 -33.64
CA MET A 41 5.50 -2.41 -32.94
C MET A 41 5.47 -0.88 -32.76
N ASP A 42 5.01 -0.16 -33.78
CA ASP A 42 4.97 1.32 -33.75
C ASP A 42 4.00 1.87 -32.69
N ASP A 43 2.92 1.15 -32.41
CA ASP A 43 1.94 1.47 -31.37
C ASP A 43 2.04 0.51 -30.18
N LEU A 44 3.26 0.19 -29.73
CA LEU A 44 3.45 -0.59 -28.51
C LEU A 44 2.89 0.18 -27.30
N GLN A 45 1.85 -0.36 -26.68
CA GLN A 45 1.16 0.19 -25.52
C GLN A 45 1.43 -0.58 -24.22
N GLU A 46 1.74 -1.88 -24.31
CA GLU A 46 1.97 -2.70 -23.11
C GLU A 46 3.13 -3.67 -23.26
N ILE A 47 3.89 -3.81 -22.17
CA ILE A 47 5.04 -4.70 -22.07
C ILE A 47 4.81 -5.65 -20.91
N ARG A 48 4.85 -6.97 -21.16
CA ARG A 48 4.76 -8.01 -20.13
C ARG A 48 6.00 -8.91 -20.19
N MET A 49 6.88 -8.76 -19.22
CA MET A 49 8.13 -9.53 -19.14
C MET A 49 8.24 -10.42 -17.90
N SER A 50 7.18 -10.49 -17.08
CA SER A 50 7.20 -11.21 -15.81
C SER A 50 7.51 -12.70 -15.94
N GLY A 51 8.19 -13.27 -14.94
CA GLY A 51 8.54 -14.69 -14.90
C GLY A 51 9.71 -15.06 -15.82
N ASN A 52 10.66 -14.15 -16.01
CA ASN A 52 11.88 -14.37 -16.79
C ASN A 52 13.11 -13.85 -16.03
N THR A 53 14.31 -14.23 -16.45
CA THR A 53 15.56 -13.77 -15.85
C THR A 53 16.32 -12.90 -16.84
N ILE A 54 16.33 -11.59 -16.62
CA ILE A 54 16.94 -10.61 -17.52
C ILE A 54 18.28 -10.14 -16.98
N GLY A 55 19.30 -10.20 -17.83
CA GLY A 55 20.64 -9.74 -17.54
C GLY A 55 20.99 -8.36 -18.01
N VAL A 56 22.20 -7.94 -17.64
CA VAL A 56 22.68 -6.58 -17.91
C VAL A 56 22.69 -6.27 -19.40
N GLU A 57 23.24 -7.16 -20.24
CA GLU A 57 23.31 -6.93 -21.68
C GLU A 57 21.94 -7.08 -22.35
N ALA A 58 21.21 -8.16 -22.01
CA ALA A 58 19.85 -8.38 -22.48
C ALA A 58 18.92 -7.19 -22.15
N GLY A 59 18.91 -6.74 -20.89
CA GLY A 59 18.04 -5.66 -20.44
C GLY A 59 18.43 -4.31 -21.01
N LYS A 60 19.72 -4.04 -21.25
CA LYS A 60 20.15 -2.84 -22.00
C LYS A 60 19.67 -2.88 -23.45
N ALA A 61 19.76 -4.03 -24.12
CA ALA A 61 19.29 -4.18 -25.50
C ALA A 61 17.76 -4.00 -25.59
N LEU A 62 17.00 -4.59 -24.67
CA LEU A 62 15.55 -4.39 -24.56
C LEU A 62 15.22 -2.92 -24.28
N ALA A 63 15.86 -2.28 -23.30
CA ALA A 63 15.65 -0.87 -22.97
C ALA A 63 15.91 0.05 -24.18
N SER A 64 16.96 -0.23 -24.96
CA SER A 64 17.25 0.53 -26.17
C SER A 64 16.12 0.43 -27.21
N ALA A 65 15.47 -0.72 -27.35
CA ALA A 65 14.30 -0.87 -28.21
C ALA A 65 13.10 -0.07 -27.70
N LEU A 66 12.85 -0.16 -26.38
CA LEU A 66 11.75 0.52 -25.68
C LEU A 66 11.85 2.05 -25.73
N GLN A 67 13.06 2.61 -25.73
CA GLN A 67 13.26 4.07 -25.79
C GLN A 67 12.48 4.71 -26.95
N SER A 68 12.45 4.04 -28.11
CA SER A 68 11.80 4.54 -29.33
C SER A 68 10.27 4.40 -29.33
N ARG A 69 9.69 3.65 -28.39
CA ARG A 69 8.26 3.31 -28.35
C ARG A 69 7.48 4.29 -27.48
N LYS A 70 6.89 5.31 -28.09
CA LYS A 70 6.34 6.47 -27.37
C LYS A 70 5.02 6.21 -26.64
N ASN A 71 4.24 5.23 -27.09
CA ASN A 71 2.85 5.04 -26.67
C ASN A 71 2.69 4.02 -25.52
N ILE A 72 3.79 3.63 -24.86
CA ILE A 72 3.75 2.67 -23.74
C ILE A 72 2.89 3.26 -22.61
N LYS A 73 1.86 2.52 -22.23
CA LYS A 73 0.92 2.80 -21.13
C LYS A 73 1.19 1.93 -19.92
N THR A 74 1.58 0.68 -20.14
CA THR A 74 1.77 -0.28 -19.04
C THR A 74 3.06 -1.06 -19.22
N ALA A 75 3.85 -1.15 -18.15
CA ALA A 75 5.04 -1.98 -18.10
C ALA A 75 4.96 -2.94 -16.90
N ASN A 76 4.64 -4.20 -17.17
CA ASN A 76 4.76 -5.29 -16.21
C ASN A 76 6.16 -5.92 -16.28
N LEU A 77 6.99 -5.50 -15.33
CA LEU A 77 8.37 -5.91 -15.14
C LEU A 77 8.56 -6.59 -13.77
N SER A 78 7.49 -7.16 -13.22
CA SER A 78 7.58 -7.96 -12.00
C SER A 78 8.39 -9.24 -12.23
N ASP A 79 9.08 -9.75 -11.22
CA ASP A 79 9.84 -11.02 -11.30
C ASP A 79 10.69 -11.16 -12.59
N ILE A 80 11.55 -10.18 -12.86
CA ILE A 80 12.49 -10.21 -14.00
C ILE A 80 13.94 -10.50 -13.59
N PHE A 81 14.22 -10.55 -12.28
CA PHE A 81 15.57 -10.70 -11.74
C PHE A 81 15.79 -11.97 -10.92
N THR A 82 14.86 -12.94 -10.97
CA THR A 82 15.04 -14.21 -10.27
C THR A 82 16.34 -14.90 -10.69
N GLY A 83 17.19 -15.19 -9.70
CA GLY A 83 18.51 -15.81 -9.89
C GLY A 83 19.63 -14.88 -10.35
N ARG A 84 19.39 -13.57 -10.48
CA ARG A 84 20.43 -12.57 -10.78
C ARG A 84 21.23 -12.20 -9.53
N LEU A 85 22.49 -11.82 -9.73
CA LEU A 85 23.30 -11.26 -8.66
C LEU A 85 22.85 -9.84 -8.35
N ARG A 86 23.01 -9.42 -7.09
CA ARG A 86 22.58 -8.10 -6.61
C ARG A 86 23.24 -6.95 -7.39
N GLU A 87 24.45 -7.14 -7.87
CA GLU A 87 25.22 -6.15 -8.63
C GLU A 87 24.75 -6.02 -10.09
N GLU A 88 24.03 -7.02 -10.61
CA GLU A 88 23.53 -7.04 -11.98
C GLU A 88 22.16 -6.34 -12.12
N ILE A 89 21.43 -6.23 -11.02
CA ILE A 89 20.10 -5.63 -10.99
C ILE A 89 20.15 -4.12 -11.28
N PRO A 90 20.95 -3.29 -10.57
CA PRO A 90 20.90 -1.84 -10.75
C PRO A 90 21.21 -1.36 -12.18
N PRO A 91 22.24 -1.87 -12.89
CA PRO A 91 22.50 -1.45 -14.26
C PRO A 91 21.36 -1.78 -15.23
N THR A 92 20.68 -2.90 -15.01
CA THR A 92 19.56 -3.34 -15.84
C THR A 92 18.32 -2.50 -15.56
N LEU A 93 17.98 -2.34 -14.27
CA LEU A 93 16.87 -1.52 -13.83
C LEU A 93 17.03 -0.07 -14.29
N LYS A 94 18.25 0.49 -14.16
CA LYS A 94 18.55 1.84 -14.65
C LYS A 94 18.24 1.99 -16.14
N ALA A 95 18.74 1.07 -16.96
CA ALA A 95 18.52 1.14 -18.41
C ALA A 95 17.02 1.15 -18.76
N ILE A 96 16.24 0.30 -18.08
CA ILE A 96 14.79 0.22 -18.31
C ILE A 96 14.08 1.49 -17.80
N CYS A 97 14.43 1.99 -16.61
CA CYS A 97 13.89 3.23 -16.07
C CYS A 97 14.18 4.43 -16.97
N ASP A 98 15.42 4.58 -17.45
CA ASP A 98 15.83 5.63 -18.39
C ASP A 98 14.98 5.55 -19.68
N ALA A 99 14.71 4.33 -20.17
CA ALA A 99 13.90 4.12 -21.36
C ALA A 99 12.41 4.47 -21.18
N LEU A 100 11.91 4.48 -19.94
CA LEU A 100 10.52 4.76 -19.59
C LEU A 100 10.30 6.18 -19.05
N GLU A 101 11.35 6.92 -18.68
CA GLU A 101 11.27 8.22 -18.00
C GLU A 101 10.46 9.26 -18.77
N ASP A 102 10.66 9.36 -20.08
CA ASP A 102 10.04 10.36 -20.96
C ASP A 102 8.67 9.94 -21.53
N LYS A 103 8.12 8.81 -21.10
CA LYS A 103 6.89 8.24 -21.67
C LYS A 103 5.66 8.96 -21.11
N GLU A 104 5.18 9.97 -21.83
CA GLU A 104 4.00 10.78 -21.47
C GLU A 104 2.69 9.97 -21.41
N SER A 105 2.64 8.77 -22.01
CA SER A 105 1.49 7.87 -21.94
C SER A 105 1.55 6.83 -20.82
N LEU A 106 2.66 6.72 -20.09
CA LEU A 106 2.86 5.67 -19.08
C LEU A 106 1.91 5.87 -17.90
N ILE A 107 0.99 4.93 -17.71
CA ILE A 107 -0.01 4.91 -16.64
C ILE A 107 0.46 4.02 -15.50
N GLU A 108 0.99 2.83 -15.81
CA GLU A 108 1.34 1.82 -14.82
C GLU A 108 2.75 1.26 -15.01
N LEU A 109 3.50 1.20 -13.90
CA LEU A 109 4.75 0.49 -13.79
C LEU A 109 4.67 -0.51 -12.64
N ASN A 110 4.79 -1.79 -12.98
CA ASN A 110 4.90 -2.87 -12.00
C ASN A 110 6.32 -3.43 -11.97
N LEU A 111 6.97 -3.28 -10.83
CA LEU A 111 8.33 -3.74 -10.54
C LEU A 111 8.37 -4.72 -9.37
N SER A 112 7.22 -5.27 -8.98
CA SER A 112 7.09 -6.18 -7.83
C SER A 112 7.95 -7.45 -7.98
N ASP A 113 8.25 -8.12 -6.87
CA ASP A 113 8.96 -9.41 -6.86
C ASP A 113 10.36 -9.36 -7.48
N ASN A 114 11.01 -8.20 -7.39
CA ASN A 114 12.40 -8.01 -7.80
C ASN A 114 13.26 -7.68 -6.59
N ALA A 115 14.23 -8.53 -6.25
CA ALA A 115 15.09 -8.37 -5.07
C ALA A 115 16.11 -7.22 -5.19
N PHE A 116 15.64 -5.97 -5.22
CA PHE A 116 16.48 -4.77 -5.29
C PHE A 116 17.42 -4.69 -4.09
N GLY A 117 16.91 -4.99 -2.90
CA GLY A 117 17.61 -4.66 -1.65
C GLY A 117 17.66 -3.13 -1.43
N PRO A 118 18.16 -2.67 -0.26
CA PRO A 118 18.07 -1.25 0.07
C PRO A 118 18.80 -0.27 -0.85
N ALA A 119 19.89 -0.70 -1.49
CA ALA A 119 20.63 0.11 -2.45
C ALA A 119 20.15 -0.08 -3.90
N GLY A 120 19.41 -1.15 -4.20
CA GLY A 120 18.97 -1.44 -5.57
C GLY A 120 17.83 -0.56 -6.05
N ALA A 121 17.26 0.26 -5.15
CA ALA A 121 16.22 1.23 -5.48
C ALA A 121 16.77 2.55 -6.06
N GLU A 122 18.07 2.83 -5.92
CA GLU A 122 18.70 4.04 -6.44
C GLU A 122 18.38 4.34 -7.92
N PRO A 123 18.37 3.35 -8.85
CA PRO A 123 18.01 3.57 -10.24
C PRO A 123 16.57 4.04 -10.49
N LEU A 124 15.68 3.93 -9.50
CA LEU A 124 14.29 4.41 -9.61
C LEU A 124 14.18 5.93 -9.41
N ILE A 125 15.17 6.55 -8.76
CA ILE A 125 15.06 7.93 -8.26
C ILE A 125 14.79 8.92 -9.39
N ASP A 126 15.58 8.87 -10.46
CA ASP A 126 15.44 9.82 -11.58
C ASP A 126 14.10 9.62 -12.29
N PHE A 127 13.76 8.37 -12.60
CA PHE A 127 12.46 8.02 -13.21
C PHE A 127 11.28 8.53 -12.38
N LEU A 128 11.22 8.18 -11.08
CA LEU A 128 10.12 8.59 -10.21
C LEU A 128 10.05 10.11 -10.03
N THR A 129 11.19 10.79 -10.05
CA THR A 129 11.28 12.24 -9.91
C THR A 129 10.86 12.98 -11.18
N ASN A 130 11.06 12.39 -12.37
CA ASN A 130 10.94 13.10 -13.65
C ASN A 130 9.76 12.67 -14.52
N ASN A 131 9.27 11.44 -14.38
CA ASN A 131 8.06 11.03 -15.07
C ASN A 131 6.85 11.84 -14.55
N ARG A 132 5.96 12.25 -15.47
CA ARG A 132 4.79 13.12 -15.17
C ARG A 132 3.46 12.45 -15.45
N SER A 133 3.46 11.25 -15.99
CA SER A 133 2.27 10.53 -16.46
C SER A 133 1.88 9.38 -15.53
N LEU A 134 2.84 8.80 -14.80
CA LEU A 134 2.67 7.62 -13.98
C LEU A 134 1.55 7.80 -12.94
N GLN A 135 0.58 6.88 -12.99
CA GLN A 135 -0.59 6.87 -12.11
C GLN A 135 -0.56 5.73 -11.11
N ILE A 136 0.04 4.59 -11.48
CA ILE A 136 0.06 3.37 -10.70
C ILE A 136 1.52 2.90 -10.58
N LEU A 137 2.02 2.86 -9.35
CA LEU A 137 3.33 2.32 -9.02
C LEU A 137 3.19 1.08 -8.14
N ARG A 138 3.70 -0.05 -8.61
CA ARG A 138 3.76 -1.29 -7.83
C ARG A 138 5.21 -1.70 -7.57
N LEU A 139 5.54 -1.81 -6.30
CA LEU A 139 6.85 -2.15 -5.76
C LEU A 139 6.71 -3.20 -4.65
N ASN A 140 5.80 -4.18 -4.79
CA ASN A 140 5.64 -5.19 -3.74
C ASN A 140 6.84 -6.13 -3.70
N ASN A 141 7.25 -6.56 -2.50
CA ASN A 141 8.24 -7.62 -2.33
C ASN A 141 9.59 -7.33 -3.04
N ASN A 142 10.13 -6.12 -2.85
CA ASN A 142 11.41 -5.72 -3.44
C ASN A 142 12.59 -5.70 -2.45
N GLY A 143 12.32 -5.93 -1.16
CA GLY A 143 13.33 -5.88 -0.11
C GLY A 143 13.97 -4.49 0.03
N LEU A 144 13.20 -3.42 -0.17
CA LEU A 144 13.69 -2.04 -0.13
C LEU A 144 14.32 -1.66 1.23
N GLY A 145 13.83 -2.23 2.32
CA GLY A 145 14.20 -1.80 3.67
C GLY A 145 13.88 -0.31 3.91
N ILE A 146 14.30 0.19 5.08
CA ILE A 146 14.21 1.62 5.42
C ILE A 146 14.91 2.51 4.38
N GLY A 147 16.11 2.11 3.94
CA GLY A 147 16.94 2.89 3.02
C GLY A 147 16.30 3.08 1.64
N GLY A 148 15.90 1.97 1.00
CA GLY A 148 15.23 2.01 -0.30
C GLY A 148 13.85 2.67 -0.21
N GLY A 149 13.09 2.40 0.86
CA GLY A 149 11.81 3.06 1.13
C GLY A 149 11.94 4.59 1.21
N THR A 150 12.97 5.06 1.92
CA THR A 150 13.27 6.50 2.03
C THR A 150 13.68 7.12 0.70
N MET A 151 14.45 6.41 -0.14
CA MET A 151 14.82 6.89 -1.47
C MET A 151 13.59 7.05 -2.37
N VAL A 152 12.72 6.03 -2.42
CA VAL A 152 11.48 6.07 -3.19
C VAL A 152 10.59 7.22 -2.70
N ALA A 153 10.39 7.34 -1.38
CA ALA A 153 9.58 8.40 -0.80
C ALA A 153 10.10 9.81 -1.15
N LYS A 154 11.41 10.03 -1.05
CA LYS A 154 12.02 11.31 -1.43
C LYS A 154 11.89 11.63 -2.92
N ALA A 155 12.02 10.62 -3.79
CA ALA A 155 11.82 10.79 -5.22
C ALA A 155 10.36 11.17 -5.54
N LEU A 156 9.39 10.50 -4.90
CA LEU A 156 7.97 10.83 -5.03
C LEU A 156 7.66 12.26 -4.52
N LEU A 157 8.20 12.65 -3.37
CA LEU A 157 8.06 14.01 -2.85
C LEU A 157 8.63 15.05 -3.82
N ALA A 158 9.83 14.79 -4.37
CA ALA A 158 10.44 15.65 -5.38
C ALA A 158 9.56 15.75 -6.65
N SER A 159 8.95 14.66 -7.08
CA SER A 159 8.02 14.63 -8.21
C SER A 159 6.78 15.52 -7.98
N ALA A 160 6.15 15.42 -6.80
CA ALA A 160 5.01 16.28 -6.44
C ALA A 160 5.41 17.75 -6.35
N ASN A 161 6.57 18.07 -5.79
CA ASN A 161 7.08 19.44 -5.73
C ASN A 161 7.29 20.02 -7.13
N LYS A 162 7.89 19.25 -8.06
CA LYS A 162 8.03 19.67 -9.46
C LYS A 162 6.67 19.88 -10.12
N ALA A 163 5.72 18.96 -9.92
CA ALA A 163 4.36 19.14 -10.44
C ALA A 163 3.72 20.45 -9.94
N LYS A 164 3.86 20.77 -8.66
CA LYS A 164 3.37 22.01 -8.06
C LYS A 164 4.05 23.26 -8.63
N GLU A 165 5.38 23.25 -8.80
CA GLU A 165 6.13 24.34 -9.46
C GLU A 165 5.66 24.59 -10.90
N GLU A 166 5.24 23.52 -11.58
CA GLU A 166 4.74 23.52 -12.94
C GLU A 166 3.22 23.80 -13.02
N ASN A 167 2.58 24.16 -11.90
CA ASN A 167 1.12 24.36 -11.77
C ASN A 167 0.28 23.16 -12.23
N ARG A 168 0.79 21.95 -11.99
CA ARG A 168 0.10 20.69 -12.24
C ARG A 168 -0.22 19.98 -10.93
N THR A 169 -1.28 19.19 -10.95
CA THR A 169 -1.55 18.19 -9.91
C THR A 169 -0.64 16.99 -10.11
N SER A 170 -0.35 16.25 -9.05
CA SER A 170 0.27 14.94 -9.19
C SER A 170 -0.62 14.04 -10.05
N SER A 171 0.00 13.19 -10.87
CA SER A 171 -0.67 12.15 -11.65
C SER A 171 -0.75 10.83 -10.90
N LEU A 172 -0.10 10.69 -9.74
CA LEU A 172 -0.08 9.44 -8.97
C LEU A 172 -1.41 9.24 -8.22
N HIS A 173 -2.01 8.07 -8.41
CA HIS A 173 -3.29 7.69 -7.80
C HIS A 173 -3.19 6.40 -6.99
N THR A 174 -2.28 5.48 -7.36
CA THR A 174 -2.13 4.18 -6.71
C THR A 174 -0.67 3.92 -6.36
N ILE A 175 -0.43 3.57 -5.10
CA ILE A 175 0.87 3.05 -4.63
C ILE A 175 0.64 1.71 -3.96
N VAL A 176 1.35 0.69 -4.43
CA VAL A 176 1.38 -0.65 -3.83
C VAL A 176 2.82 -0.97 -3.49
N CYS A 177 3.16 -1.01 -2.20
CA CYS A 177 4.54 -1.08 -1.71
C CYS A 177 4.65 -1.94 -0.44
N GLY A 178 3.98 -3.08 -0.42
CA GLY A 178 4.02 -4.09 0.65
C GLY A 178 5.27 -4.97 0.62
N ARG A 179 5.51 -5.71 1.72
CA ARG A 179 6.57 -6.74 1.83
C ARG A 179 7.97 -6.20 1.57
N ASN A 180 8.25 -4.97 2.00
CA ASN A 180 9.51 -4.30 1.77
C ASN A 180 10.33 -4.04 3.02
N ARG A 181 9.81 -4.35 4.21
CA ARG A 181 10.44 -3.99 5.49
C ARG A 181 10.73 -2.48 5.57
N LEU A 182 9.73 -1.68 5.22
CA LEU A 182 9.86 -0.22 5.24
C LEU A 182 10.12 0.28 6.66
N GLU A 183 9.52 -0.36 7.66
CA GLU A 183 9.67 -0.10 9.10
C GLU A 183 9.46 1.39 9.45
N ASP A 184 9.59 1.76 10.74
CA ASP A 184 9.35 3.14 11.17
C ASP A 184 10.32 4.15 10.57
N GLY A 185 11.57 3.72 10.31
CA GLY A 185 12.63 4.60 9.85
C GLY A 185 12.36 5.30 8.51
N SER A 186 11.44 4.78 7.68
CA SER A 186 11.05 5.41 6.42
C SER A 186 9.67 6.08 6.47
N SER A 187 8.91 5.88 7.56
CA SER A 187 7.52 6.30 7.70
C SER A 187 7.32 7.81 7.53
N GLN A 188 8.18 8.65 8.11
CA GLN A 188 8.07 10.11 7.98
C GLN A 188 8.28 10.57 6.53
N ALA A 189 9.26 10.00 5.83
CA ALA A 189 9.50 10.35 4.43
C ALA A 189 8.31 9.93 3.55
N LEU A 190 7.73 8.76 3.82
CA LEU A 190 6.53 8.28 3.14
C LEU A 190 5.32 9.18 3.45
N ALA A 191 5.15 9.60 4.70
CA ALA A 191 4.09 10.53 5.10
C ALA A 191 4.19 11.87 4.36
N ASP A 192 5.39 12.45 4.28
CA ASP A 192 5.63 13.69 3.53
C ASP A 192 5.33 13.52 2.04
N ALA A 193 5.73 12.38 1.47
CA ALA A 193 5.42 12.05 0.08
C ALA A 193 3.90 11.93 -0.13
N PHE A 194 3.18 11.14 0.66
CA PHE A 194 1.73 10.98 0.51
C PHE A 194 0.97 12.29 0.72
N ALA A 195 1.40 13.12 1.68
CA ALA A 195 0.82 14.45 1.89
C ALA A 195 0.95 15.35 0.65
N ALA A 196 2.07 15.24 -0.08
CA ALA A 196 2.29 15.98 -1.32
C ALA A 196 1.51 15.40 -2.52
N HIS A 197 1.02 14.17 -2.43
CA HIS A 197 0.24 13.46 -3.44
C HIS A 197 -1.23 13.33 -3.04
N GLY A 198 -1.91 14.45 -2.75
CA GLY A 198 -3.33 14.45 -2.35
C GLY A 198 -4.32 13.86 -3.38
N THR A 199 -3.85 13.48 -4.57
CA THR A 199 -4.57 12.75 -5.62
C THR A 199 -4.65 11.24 -5.39
N LEU A 200 -3.95 10.69 -4.38
CA LEU A 200 -3.98 9.26 -4.08
C LEU A 200 -5.41 8.78 -3.78
N VAL A 201 -5.75 7.67 -4.42
CA VAL A 201 -7.02 6.95 -4.33
C VAL A 201 -6.81 5.57 -3.71
N GLU A 202 -5.64 4.98 -3.88
CA GLU A 202 -5.31 3.65 -3.34
C GLU A 202 -3.88 3.62 -2.79
N VAL A 203 -3.75 3.19 -1.54
CA VAL A 203 -2.45 2.96 -0.89
C VAL A 203 -2.49 1.59 -0.22
N ARG A 204 -1.62 0.69 -0.68
CA ARG A 204 -1.45 -0.66 -0.09
C ARG A 204 -0.01 -0.86 0.32
N MET A 205 0.22 -1.06 1.61
CA MET A 205 1.54 -1.25 2.21
C MET A 205 1.56 -2.40 3.22
N PRO A 206 0.99 -3.58 2.89
CA PRO A 206 0.92 -4.68 3.84
C PRO A 206 2.31 -5.25 4.16
N GLN A 207 2.47 -5.87 5.32
CA GLN A 207 3.66 -6.65 5.69
C GLN A 207 4.97 -5.85 5.62
N ASN A 208 4.98 -4.62 6.14
CA ASN A 208 6.17 -3.75 6.10
C ASN A 208 6.90 -3.63 7.42
N GLY A 209 6.40 -4.28 8.48
CA GLY A 209 6.97 -4.19 9.83
C GLY A 209 6.96 -2.76 10.37
N ILE A 210 6.01 -1.95 9.93
CA ILE A 210 5.79 -0.60 10.46
C ILE A 210 5.13 -0.75 11.82
N ARG A 211 5.61 -0.01 12.81
CA ARG A 211 5.22 -0.07 14.22
C ARG A 211 4.40 1.17 14.59
N PRO A 212 3.89 1.31 15.83
CA PRO A 212 2.88 2.31 16.16
C PRO A 212 3.26 3.77 15.85
N ASP A 213 4.54 4.13 16.01
CA ASP A 213 5.05 5.46 15.65
C ASP A 213 5.05 5.68 14.14
N GLY A 214 5.46 4.67 13.38
CA GLY A 214 5.44 4.72 11.93
C GLY A 214 4.04 4.78 11.36
N ILE A 215 3.08 4.03 11.91
CA ILE A 215 1.66 4.13 11.57
C ILE A 215 1.15 5.54 11.83
N SER A 216 1.44 6.09 13.00
CA SER A 216 1.05 7.46 13.37
C SER A 216 1.58 8.51 12.38
N ASN A 217 2.80 8.35 11.87
CA ASN A 217 3.34 9.22 10.83
C ASN A 217 2.62 9.04 9.50
N LEU A 218 2.46 7.79 9.04
CA LEU A 218 1.82 7.49 7.76
C LEU A 218 0.40 8.04 7.67
N VAL A 219 -0.42 7.80 8.69
CA VAL A 219 -1.84 8.22 8.68
C VAL A 219 -1.98 9.74 8.72
N LYS A 220 -1.05 10.47 9.36
CA LYS A 220 -0.99 11.94 9.31
C LYS A 220 -0.72 12.45 7.89
N GLY A 221 0.16 11.79 7.13
CA GLY A 221 0.41 12.11 5.73
C GLY A 221 -0.80 11.79 4.84
N LEU A 222 -1.36 10.59 4.99
CA LEU A 222 -2.53 10.10 4.26
C LEU A 222 -3.80 10.92 4.55
N ALA A 223 -3.87 11.62 5.68
CA ALA A 223 -4.98 12.54 5.97
C ALA A 223 -5.16 13.62 4.89
N GLN A 224 -4.14 13.94 4.08
CA GLN A 224 -4.27 14.88 2.96
C GLN A 224 -4.92 14.26 1.71
N CYS A 225 -4.99 12.93 1.62
CA CYS A 225 -5.52 12.18 0.49
C CYS A 225 -7.05 12.05 0.61
N LYS A 226 -7.79 13.15 0.39
CA LYS A 226 -9.27 13.19 0.59
C LYS A 226 -10.08 12.33 -0.39
N SER A 227 -9.44 11.86 -1.45
CA SER A 227 -10.03 10.97 -2.46
C SER A 227 -9.70 9.50 -2.22
N LEU A 228 -9.06 9.15 -1.09
CA LEU A 228 -8.69 7.78 -0.76
C LEU A 228 -9.93 6.88 -0.70
N LYS A 229 -9.87 5.79 -1.46
CA LYS A 229 -10.90 4.75 -1.58
C LYS A 229 -10.45 3.40 -1.03
N HIS A 230 -9.16 3.10 -1.09
CA HIS A 230 -8.62 1.82 -0.67
C HIS A 230 -7.37 2.05 0.17
N LEU A 231 -7.44 1.64 1.43
CA LEU A 231 -6.31 1.62 2.34
C LEU A 231 -6.07 0.19 2.81
N ASP A 232 -4.85 -0.29 2.59
CA ASP A 232 -4.41 -1.59 3.07
C ASP A 232 -3.09 -1.45 3.82
N LEU A 233 -3.14 -1.69 5.13
CA LEU A 233 -1.99 -1.66 6.04
C LEU A 233 -1.82 -2.99 6.76
N GLN A 234 -2.41 -4.08 6.24
CA GLN A 234 -2.40 -5.41 6.84
C GLN A 234 -1.01 -5.83 7.33
N ASP A 235 -0.93 -6.52 8.47
CA ASP A 235 0.32 -7.07 9.01
C ASP A 235 1.41 -5.98 9.17
N ASN A 236 1.00 -4.89 9.81
CA ASN A 236 1.87 -3.91 10.45
C ASN A 236 1.41 -3.77 11.90
N THR A 237 2.29 -3.36 12.81
CA THR A 237 1.94 -3.30 14.24
C THR A 237 1.37 -1.93 14.61
N PHE A 238 0.08 -1.89 14.96
CA PHE A 238 -0.62 -0.65 15.32
C PHE A 238 -0.59 -0.37 16.82
N THR A 239 -0.94 -1.35 17.66
CA THR A 239 -1.30 -1.19 19.08
C THR A 239 -2.32 -0.06 19.32
N ALA A 240 -2.62 0.28 20.57
CA ALA A 240 -3.52 1.39 20.89
C ALA A 240 -3.07 2.71 20.22
N LYS A 241 -1.76 3.02 20.28
CA LYS A 241 -1.20 4.28 19.78
C LYS A 241 -1.43 4.50 18.28
N GLY A 242 -1.08 3.52 17.45
CA GLY A 242 -1.26 3.61 15.99
C GLY A 242 -2.74 3.61 15.61
N SER A 243 -3.57 2.80 16.30
CA SER A 243 -5.01 2.72 16.09
C SER A 243 -5.73 4.03 16.42
N ILE A 244 -5.40 4.66 17.54
CA ILE A 244 -5.96 5.97 17.93
C ILE A 244 -5.54 7.05 16.93
N ALA A 245 -4.30 7.01 16.42
CA ALA A 245 -3.85 7.93 15.38
C ALA A 245 -4.65 7.73 14.06
N LEU A 246 -4.90 6.49 13.66
CA LEU A 246 -5.76 6.17 12.52
C LEU A 246 -7.20 6.66 12.76
N ALA A 247 -7.79 6.33 13.91
CA ALA A 247 -9.15 6.69 14.28
C ALA A 247 -9.40 8.20 14.20
N LYS A 248 -8.40 9.03 14.55
CA LYS A 248 -8.47 10.50 14.42
C LYS A 248 -8.56 10.99 12.98
N VAL A 249 -7.99 10.28 12.01
CA VAL A 249 -7.94 10.70 10.59
C VAL A 249 -8.95 10.00 9.70
N LEU A 250 -9.42 8.81 10.09
CA LEU A 250 -10.39 8.00 9.34
C LEU A 250 -11.64 8.79 8.91
N PRO A 251 -12.22 9.70 9.72
CA PRO A 251 -13.39 10.48 9.33
C PRO A 251 -13.15 11.45 8.17
N THR A 252 -11.88 11.66 7.78
CA THR A 252 -11.51 12.54 6.67
C THR A 252 -11.53 11.85 5.30
N TRP A 253 -11.64 10.52 5.26
CA TRP A 253 -11.71 9.74 4.03
C TRP A 253 -13.15 9.35 3.68
N GLU A 254 -13.97 10.34 3.34
CA GLU A 254 -15.40 10.18 3.01
C GLU A 254 -15.66 9.31 1.76
N HIS A 255 -14.60 8.99 1.01
CA HIS A 255 -14.64 8.16 -0.19
C HIS A 255 -14.14 6.73 0.05
N LEU A 256 -13.74 6.39 1.28
CA LEU A 256 -13.19 5.08 1.60
C LEU A 256 -14.23 3.99 1.32
N THR A 257 -13.80 2.98 0.55
CA THR A 257 -14.59 1.81 0.15
C THR A 257 -13.99 0.51 0.71
N HIS A 258 -12.67 0.45 0.86
CA HIS A 258 -11.95 -0.73 1.32
C HIS A 258 -10.96 -0.32 2.42
N LEU A 259 -11.07 -0.98 3.57
CA LEU A 259 -10.17 -0.81 4.71
C LEU A 259 -9.63 -2.17 5.14
N ASN A 260 -8.37 -2.45 4.84
CA ASN A 260 -7.69 -3.65 5.33
C ASN A 260 -6.78 -3.29 6.52
N LEU A 261 -7.15 -3.78 7.69
CA LEU A 261 -6.35 -3.73 8.92
C LEU A 261 -6.21 -5.13 9.53
N GLY A 262 -6.31 -6.20 8.75
CA GLY A 262 -6.05 -7.55 9.25
C GLY A 262 -4.63 -7.70 9.82
N ASP A 263 -4.48 -8.54 10.84
CA ASP A 263 -3.19 -8.84 11.48
C ASP A 263 -2.45 -7.58 11.99
N CYS A 264 -3.18 -6.55 12.43
CA CYS A 264 -2.57 -5.27 12.81
C CYS A 264 -2.27 -5.13 14.30
N LEU A 265 -2.73 -6.06 15.14
CA LEU A 265 -2.67 -5.94 16.61
C LEU A 265 -3.21 -4.58 17.06
N LEU A 266 -4.46 -4.27 16.72
CA LEU A 266 -5.05 -2.98 17.09
C LEU A 266 -5.13 -2.78 18.61
N SER A 267 -5.14 -3.87 19.37
CA SER A 267 -5.49 -3.96 20.80
C SER A 267 -6.97 -3.69 21.07
N ARG A 268 -7.43 -4.02 22.28
CA ARG A 268 -8.78 -3.72 22.76
C ARG A 268 -9.12 -2.22 22.62
N LYS A 269 -8.31 -1.35 23.22
CA LYS A 269 -8.46 0.12 23.16
C LYS A 269 -8.42 0.65 21.72
N GLY A 270 -7.50 0.15 20.89
CA GLY A 270 -7.38 0.62 19.51
C GLY A 270 -8.53 0.17 18.62
N GLY A 271 -8.99 -1.07 18.78
CA GLY A 271 -10.18 -1.61 18.11
C GLY A 271 -11.46 -0.83 18.45
N LEU A 272 -11.64 -0.50 19.73
CA LEU A 272 -12.72 0.39 20.18
C LEU A 272 -12.61 1.77 19.51
N ALA A 273 -11.43 2.39 19.50
CA ALA A 273 -11.24 3.71 18.89
C ALA A 273 -11.55 3.74 17.38
N VAL A 274 -11.15 2.69 16.64
CA VAL A 274 -11.50 2.55 15.22
C VAL A 274 -13.02 2.42 15.04
N SER A 275 -13.67 1.61 15.87
CA SER A 275 -15.13 1.40 15.82
C SER A 275 -15.90 2.69 16.15
N GLU A 276 -15.47 3.45 17.16
CA GLU A 276 -16.04 4.76 17.50
C GLU A 276 -15.88 5.76 16.35
N SER A 277 -14.74 5.74 15.67
CA SER A 277 -14.50 6.60 14.51
C SER A 277 -15.44 6.28 13.35
N LEU A 278 -15.66 5.00 13.05
CA LEU A 278 -16.64 4.55 12.05
C LEU A 278 -18.06 4.97 12.42
N LYS A 279 -18.41 4.90 13.71
CA LYS A 279 -19.72 5.34 14.24
C LYS A 279 -19.97 6.84 14.07
N LEU A 280 -18.97 7.67 13.76
CA LEU A 280 -19.20 9.07 13.38
C LEU A 280 -19.91 9.22 12.02
N GLY A 281 -20.00 8.14 11.23
CA GLY A 281 -20.78 8.09 10.00
C GLY A 281 -20.18 8.89 8.85
N LYS A 282 -18.85 9.07 8.84
CA LYS A 282 -18.14 9.77 7.75
C LYS A 282 -17.73 8.84 6.61
N ASN A 283 -17.55 7.55 6.87
CA ASN A 283 -17.06 6.56 5.91
C ASN A 283 -18.21 5.70 5.32
N LYS A 284 -19.33 6.33 4.93
CA LYS A 284 -20.56 5.63 4.49
C LYS A 284 -20.44 4.81 3.19
N LYS A 285 -19.32 4.92 2.49
CA LYS A 285 -19.06 4.21 1.23
C LYS A 285 -18.27 2.92 1.45
N LEU A 286 -17.97 2.54 2.69
CA LEU A 286 -17.27 1.30 2.98
C LEU A 286 -18.10 0.11 2.46
N GLU A 287 -17.45 -0.66 1.60
CA GLU A 287 -17.95 -1.88 0.97
C GLU A 287 -17.30 -3.11 1.59
N TRP A 288 -16.04 -3.00 2.02
CA TRP A 288 -15.29 -4.10 2.63
C TRP A 288 -14.39 -3.62 3.77
N ILE A 289 -14.44 -4.32 4.90
CA ILE A 289 -13.63 -4.06 6.10
C ILE A 289 -13.02 -5.39 6.56
N ASN A 290 -11.69 -5.44 6.66
CA ASN A 290 -10.99 -6.53 7.35
C ASN A 290 -10.38 -6.00 8.65
N LEU A 291 -10.82 -6.62 9.75
CA LEU A 291 -10.34 -6.40 11.12
C LEU A 291 -9.89 -7.71 11.76
N GLN A 292 -9.47 -8.72 10.99
CA GLN A 292 -9.02 -9.99 11.52
C GLN A 292 -7.77 -9.86 12.40
N TYR A 293 -7.61 -10.73 13.40
CA TYR A 293 -6.43 -10.86 14.25
C TYR A 293 -5.95 -9.51 14.84
N ASN A 294 -6.87 -8.83 15.54
CA ASN A 294 -6.64 -7.48 16.06
C ASN A 294 -6.89 -7.31 17.56
N GLU A 295 -7.18 -8.40 18.27
CA GLU A 295 -7.41 -8.38 19.73
C GLU A 295 -8.60 -7.49 20.12
N ILE A 296 -9.57 -7.30 19.20
CA ILE A 296 -10.78 -6.52 19.47
C ILE A 296 -11.71 -7.33 20.36
N GLN A 297 -12.25 -6.71 21.40
CA GLN A 297 -13.19 -7.34 22.32
C GLN A 297 -14.64 -6.90 22.08
N ASN A 298 -15.55 -7.48 22.86
CA ASN A 298 -17.00 -7.29 22.77
C ASN A 298 -17.47 -5.82 22.80
N ASP A 299 -16.77 -4.92 23.50
CA ASP A 299 -17.11 -3.50 23.55
C ASP A 299 -16.84 -2.79 22.21
N GLY A 300 -15.67 -3.03 21.60
CA GLY A 300 -15.33 -2.58 20.25
C GLY A 300 -16.29 -3.14 19.20
N ILE A 301 -16.55 -4.46 19.25
CA ILE A 301 -17.50 -5.12 18.33
C ILE A 301 -18.92 -4.57 18.50
N SER A 302 -19.35 -4.28 19.73
CA SER A 302 -20.66 -3.67 19.98
C SER A 302 -20.78 -2.28 19.36
N VAL A 303 -19.72 -1.48 19.43
CA VAL A 303 -19.69 -0.15 18.78
C VAL A 303 -19.66 -0.28 17.26
N LEU A 304 -18.93 -1.25 16.71
CA LEU A 304 -18.91 -1.55 15.29
C LEU A 304 -20.31 -1.95 14.78
N ALA A 305 -21.05 -2.78 15.53
CA ALA A 305 -22.42 -3.15 15.20
C ALA A 305 -23.33 -1.92 15.07
N LEU A 306 -23.20 -0.95 15.97
CA LEU A 306 -23.93 0.32 15.89
C LEU A 306 -23.50 1.16 14.67
N ALA A 307 -22.20 1.20 14.36
CA ALA A 307 -21.71 1.89 13.17
C ALA A 307 -22.30 1.27 11.89
N ILE A 308 -22.35 -0.06 11.79
CA ILE A 308 -22.97 -0.78 10.68
C ILE A 308 -24.46 -0.48 10.61
N GLU A 309 -25.17 -0.63 11.72
CA GLU A 309 -26.62 -0.43 11.80
C GLU A 309 -27.04 0.99 11.38
N GLU A 310 -26.26 2.01 11.73
CA GLU A 310 -26.62 3.41 11.51
C GLU A 310 -26.07 4.00 10.20
N HIS A 311 -24.92 3.52 9.71
CA HIS A 311 -24.14 4.27 8.73
C HIS A 311 -23.50 3.46 7.58
N LEU A 312 -23.32 2.14 7.70
CA LEU A 312 -22.59 1.34 6.70
C LEU A 312 -23.53 0.46 5.88
N ASP A 313 -24.52 1.07 5.24
CA ASP A 313 -25.52 0.40 4.40
C ASP A 313 -24.96 -0.19 3.10
N GLN A 314 -23.69 0.09 2.77
CA GLN A 314 -22.98 -0.44 1.59
C GLN A 314 -22.01 -1.57 1.92
N LEU A 315 -21.89 -1.95 3.21
CA LEU A 315 -20.92 -2.95 3.65
C LEU A 315 -21.34 -4.35 3.19
N THR A 316 -20.55 -4.96 2.31
CA THR A 316 -20.80 -6.27 1.69
C THR A 316 -19.70 -7.29 1.98
N GLY A 317 -18.67 -6.90 2.74
CA GLY A 317 -17.69 -7.82 3.30
C GLY A 317 -17.14 -7.31 4.63
N LEU A 318 -17.13 -8.18 5.63
CA LEU A 318 -16.66 -7.94 6.99
C LEU A 318 -15.94 -9.18 7.50
N GLU A 319 -14.67 -9.01 7.86
CA GLU A 319 -13.82 -10.11 8.34
C GLU A 319 -13.41 -9.82 9.79
N LEU A 320 -13.79 -10.72 10.72
CA LEU A 320 -13.63 -10.55 12.17
C LEU A 320 -12.90 -11.71 12.88
N ASN A 321 -12.52 -12.78 12.18
CA ASN A 321 -11.76 -13.90 12.77
C ASN A 321 -10.48 -13.43 13.49
N GLY A 322 -10.07 -14.14 14.53
CA GLY A 322 -8.90 -13.82 15.33
C GLY A 322 -9.08 -12.67 16.33
N ASN A 323 -10.31 -12.23 16.56
CA ASN A 323 -10.61 -11.27 17.61
C ASN A 323 -11.04 -11.97 18.90
N ARG A 324 -10.88 -11.27 20.02
CA ARG A 324 -11.03 -11.79 21.38
C ARG A 324 -12.48 -11.69 21.84
N VAL A 325 -13.36 -12.44 21.18
CA VAL A 325 -14.79 -12.51 21.48
C VAL A 325 -15.35 -13.85 21.01
N GLU A 326 -16.19 -14.48 21.83
CA GLU A 326 -16.88 -15.72 21.44
C GLU A 326 -17.78 -15.48 20.22
N ALA A 327 -17.83 -16.43 19.29
CA ALA A 327 -18.68 -16.34 18.09
C ALA A 327 -20.18 -16.24 18.43
N GLU A 328 -20.59 -16.81 19.56
CA GLU A 328 -21.96 -16.74 20.08
C GLU A 328 -22.26 -15.48 20.91
N ASP A 329 -21.28 -14.61 21.15
CA ASP A 329 -21.47 -13.42 21.98
C ASP A 329 -22.58 -12.49 21.43
N SER A 330 -23.25 -11.80 22.34
CA SER A 330 -24.32 -10.87 22.00
C SER A 330 -23.88 -9.73 21.07
N SER A 331 -22.61 -9.30 21.15
CA SER A 331 -22.05 -8.29 20.25
C SER A 331 -21.96 -8.77 18.80
N ILE A 332 -21.61 -10.05 18.57
CA ILE A 332 -21.62 -10.68 17.24
C ILE A 332 -23.05 -10.82 16.72
N GLN A 333 -24.01 -11.21 17.57
CA GLN A 333 -25.41 -11.24 17.17
C GLN A 333 -25.95 -9.85 16.76
N ASN A 334 -25.43 -8.78 17.37
CA ASN A 334 -25.74 -7.42 16.96
C ASN A 334 -25.14 -7.08 15.59
N ILE A 335 -23.92 -7.54 15.27
CA ILE A 335 -23.33 -7.40 13.92
C ILE A 335 -24.24 -8.07 12.88
N ILE A 336 -24.62 -9.33 13.11
CA ILE A 336 -25.49 -10.09 12.20
C ILE A 336 -26.83 -9.37 12.01
N SER A 337 -27.43 -8.88 13.09
CA SER A 337 -28.69 -8.14 13.05
C SER A 337 -28.56 -6.82 12.26
N ALA A 338 -27.44 -6.11 12.45
CA ALA A 338 -27.13 -4.86 11.76
C ALA A 338 -26.93 -5.07 10.25
N LEU A 339 -26.26 -6.15 9.85
CA LEU A 339 -26.09 -6.54 8.44
C LEU A 339 -27.41 -7.00 7.80
N THR A 340 -28.19 -7.81 8.52
CA THR A 340 -29.53 -8.27 8.10
C THR A 340 -30.46 -7.11 7.78
N LYS A 341 -30.40 -6.03 8.58
CA LYS A 341 -31.18 -4.80 8.33
C LYS A 341 -30.92 -4.20 6.94
N TRP A 342 -29.73 -4.41 6.40
CA TRP A 342 -29.31 -3.96 5.07
C TRP A 342 -29.38 -5.04 3.99
N GLU A 343 -29.92 -6.23 4.30
CA GLU A 343 -29.99 -7.39 3.40
C GLU A 343 -28.58 -7.90 2.99
N HIS A 344 -27.60 -7.75 3.87
CA HIS A 344 -26.19 -8.12 3.65
C HIS A 344 -25.71 -9.19 4.64
N GLU A 345 -26.54 -10.20 4.93
CA GLU A 345 -26.18 -11.26 5.89
C GLU A 345 -24.91 -12.02 5.48
N ASP A 346 -24.72 -12.22 4.17
CA ASP A 346 -23.56 -12.91 3.58
C ASP A 346 -22.27 -12.05 3.62
N ALA A 347 -22.32 -10.82 4.14
CA ALA A 347 -21.14 -9.96 4.24
C ALA A 347 -20.17 -10.42 5.35
N LEU A 348 -20.66 -11.05 6.41
CA LEU A 348 -19.84 -11.56 7.49
C LEU A 348 -19.31 -12.95 7.12
N ASP A 349 -17.98 -13.12 7.15
CA ASP A 349 -17.36 -14.43 6.91
C ASP A 349 -17.67 -15.43 8.04
N GLU A 350 -17.42 -16.72 7.78
CA GLU A 350 -17.56 -17.77 8.80
C GLU A 350 -16.64 -17.47 10.00
N LEU A 351 -17.21 -17.44 11.21
CA LEU A 351 -16.50 -17.13 12.45
C LEU A 351 -15.92 -18.39 13.12
N ASP A 352 -15.01 -19.07 12.43
CA ASP A 352 -14.43 -20.36 12.85
C ASP A 352 -13.09 -20.26 13.57
N ASP A 353 -12.48 -19.06 13.62
CA ASP A 353 -11.17 -18.82 14.24
C ASP A 353 -11.22 -17.64 15.21
N MET A 354 -12.26 -17.56 16.05
CA MET A 354 -12.37 -16.55 17.10
C MET A 354 -11.55 -16.94 18.34
N GLU A 355 -10.92 -15.96 18.98
CA GLU A 355 -10.12 -16.18 20.20
C GLU A 355 -11.02 -16.08 21.45
N GLU A 356 -10.99 -17.13 22.29
CA GLU A 356 -11.59 -17.10 23.62
C GLU A 356 -10.57 -16.53 24.61
N LEU A 357 -10.94 -15.49 25.35
CA LEU A 357 -10.16 -15.00 26.49
C LEU A 357 -10.34 -15.95 27.67
N ASP A 358 -9.23 -16.45 28.21
CA ASP A 358 -9.27 -17.11 29.51
C ASP A 358 -9.11 -16.10 30.66
N SER A 359 -9.49 -16.51 31.88
CA SER A 359 -9.51 -15.60 33.03
C SER A 359 -8.14 -15.07 33.43
N ASP A 360 -7.06 -15.80 33.10
CA ASP A 360 -5.71 -15.38 33.44
C ASP A 360 -5.24 -14.30 32.46
N GLU A 361 -5.61 -14.43 31.17
CA GLU A 361 -5.36 -13.41 30.13
C GLU A 361 -6.16 -12.12 30.37
N GLU A 362 -7.42 -12.22 30.85
CA GLU A 362 -8.22 -11.05 31.24
C GLU A 362 -7.55 -10.23 32.36
N GLU A 363 -7.03 -10.89 33.41
CA GLU A 363 -6.35 -10.21 34.53
C GLU A 363 -5.02 -9.55 34.09
N GLU A 364 -4.28 -10.18 33.17
CA GLU A 364 -3.04 -9.62 32.63
C GLU A 364 -3.31 -8.37 31.77
N GLU A 365 -4.32 -8.41 30.90
CA GLU A 365 -4.70 -7.26 30.06
C GLU A 365 -5.18 -6.07 30.91
N GLU A 366 -6.02 -6.30 31.93
CA GLU A 366 -6.48 -5.21 32.80
C GLU A 366 -5.29 -4.53 33.49
N ALA A 367 -4.28 -5.29 33.92
CA ALA A 367 -3.08 -4.75 34.51
C ALA A 367 -2.20 -3.99 33.50
N GLU A 368 -2.07 -4.49 32.27
CA GLU A 368 -1.35 -3.78 31.20
C GLU A 368 -2.06 -2.47 30.82
N GLU A 369 -3.40 -2.47 30.75
CA GLU A 369 -4.20 -1.29 30.44
C GLU A 369 -4.07 -0.19 31.51
N GLU A 370 -4.02 -0.54 32.80
CA GLU A 370 -3.78 0.40 33.88
C GLU A 370 -2.40 1.06 33.77
N ASN A 371 -1.36 0.28 33.45
CA ASN A 371 0.00 0.80 33.27
C ASN A 371 0.08 1.73 32.05
N GLU A 372 -0.54 1.37 30.92
CA GLU A 372 -0.58 2.23 29.73
C GLU A 372 -1.30 3.56 29.99
N GLU A 373 -2.38 3.57 30.78
CA GLU A 373 -3.08 4.81 31.15
C GLU A 373 -2.22 5.72 32.02
N GLU A 374 -1.45 5.15 32.96
CA GLU A 374 -0.50 5.92 33.76
C GLU A 374 0.60 6.54 32.88
N ASP A 375 1.13 5.79 31.93
CA ASP A 375 2.16 6.26 30.99
C ASP A 375 1.62 7.35 30.04
N GLU A 376 0.42 7.16 29.46
CA GLU A 376 -0.22 8.16 28.60
C GLU A 376 -0.55 9.45 29.37
N ALA A 377 -1.02 9.34 30.61
CA ALA A 377 -1.26 10.51 31.47
C ALA A 377 0.05 11.27 31.74
N ALA A 378 1.15 10.56 31.99
CA ALA A 378 2.46 11.15 32.19
C ALA A 378 3.01 11.83 30.92
N GLU A 379 2.85 11.21 29.74
CA GLU A 379 3.22 11.83 28.45
C GLU A 379 2.39 13.08 28.16
N ALA A 380 1.07 13.04 28.38
CA ALA A 380 0.20 14.18 28.17
C ALA A 380 0.55 15.37 29.09
N GLU A 381 0.89 15.09 30.36
CA GLU A 381 1.39 16.12 31.28
C GLU A 381 2.74 16.69 30.81
N ALA A 382 3.64 15.85 30.29
CA ALA A 382 4.94 16.28 29.79
C ALA A 382 4.82 17.17 28.54
N ASP A 383 3.96 16.80 27.59
CA ASP A 383 3.68 17.60 26.39
C ASP A 383 3.03 18.94 26.75
N GLU A 384 2.07 18.96 27.67
CA GLU A 384 1.43 20.20 28.12
C GLU A 384 2.45 21.13 28.83
N LEU A 385 3.42 20.55 29.56
CA LEU A 385 4.51 21.30 30.19
C LEU A 385 5.49 21.86 29.15
N ALA A 386 5.81 21.07 28.12
CA ALA A 386 6.70 21.47 27.02
C ALA A 386 6.11 22.63 26.21
N ASP A 387 4.80 22.57 25.90
CA ASP A 387 4.08 23.66 25.22
C ASP A 387 4.02 24.93 26.07
N LYS A 388 3.75 24.80 27.39
CA LYS A 388 3.80 25.93 28.33
C LYS A 388 5.18 26.58 28.36
N LEU A 389 6.26 25.79 28.40
CA LEU A 389 7.64 26.29 28.41
C LEU A 389 8.07 26.92 27.07
N GLY A 390 7.63 26.35 25.95
CA GLY A 390 7.87 26.89 24.60
C GLY A 390 7.16 28.22 24.34
N SER A 391 6.04 28.47 24.99
CA SER A 391 5.29 29.73 24.89
C SER A 391 5.84 30.88 25.75
N THR A 392 6.81 30.63 26.64
CA THR A 392 7.39 31.63 27.57
C THR A 392 8.66 32.35 27.08
N HIS A 393 9.06 32.19 25.83
CA HIS A 393 10.13 33.01 25.22
C HIS A 393 9.54 34.02 24.22
N ILE A 394 9.08 35.16 24.76
CA ILE A 394 8.83 36.42 24.03
C ILE A 394 9.82 37.47 24.52
#